data_AF-A0A1N6XBT0-F1
#
_entry.id   AF-A0A1N6XBT0-F1
#
_cell.length_a   1.000
_cell.length_b   1.000
_cell.length_c   1.000
_cell.angle_alpha   90.00
_cell.angle_beta   90.00
_cell.angle_gamma   90.00
#
_symmetry.space_group_name_H-M   'P 1'
#
loop_
_entity.id
_entity.type
_entity.pdbx_description
1 polymer ?
#
loop_
_entity_poly.entity_id
_entity_poly.type
_entity_poly.pdbx_seq_one_letter_code
_entity_poly.pdbx_strand_id
1 'polypeptide(L)' 'MFKKKILVWIRDVLIGLGCSVLATGFIGIITPGTAPFAIAFCLVLGVILPVIGLVVSFFND' A
#
# COMPACT_ATOMS: atom_id res chain seq x y z
N MET A 1 6.14 10.38 -22.15
CA MET A 1 5.07 10.50 -21.12
C MET A 1 5.08 9.37 -20.09
N PHE A 2 5.37 8.13 -20.48
CA PHE A 2 5.49 6.96 -19.58
C PHE A 2 6.38 7.15 -18.33
N LYS A 3 7.57 7.76 -18.48
CA LYS A 3 8.52 7.93 -17.37
C LYS A 3 7.97 8.79 -16.22
N LYS A 4 7.13 9.79 -16.52
CA LYS A 4 6.46 10.62 -15.51
C LYS A 4 5.34 9.85 -14.80
N LYS A 5 4.54 9.08 -15.53
CA LYS A 5 3.48 8.19 -14.97
C LYS A 5 4.08 7.18 -13.98
N ILE A 6 5.20 6.55 -14.34
CA ILE A 6 5.91 5.58 -13.49
C ILE A 6 6.53 6.23 -12.24
N LEU A 7 7.12 7.43 -12.37
CA LEU A 7 7.70 8.14 -11.22
C LEU A 7 6.64 8.55 -10.18
N VAL A 8 5.47 9.02 -10.65
CA VAL A 8 4.34 9.33 -9.77
C VAL A 8 3.80 8.06 -9.13
N TRP A 9 3.66 6.98 -9.91
CA TRP A 9 3.22 5.70 -9.40
C TRP A 9 4.14 5.15 -8.30
N ILE A 10 5.46 5.13 -8.53
CA ILE A 10 6.45 4.70 -7.52
C ILE A 10 6.33 5.53 -6.25
N ARG A 11 6.12 6.85 -6.37
CA ARG A 11 5.95 7.73 -5.21
C ARG A 11 4.71 7.38 -4.41
N ASP A 12 3.56 7.18 -5.08
CA ASP A 12 2.30 6.84 -4.42
C ASP A 12 2.35 5.43 -3.80
N VAL A 13 3.03 4.48 -4.46
CA VAL A 13 3.29 3.14 -3.91
C VAL A 13 4.15 3.23 -2.65
N LEU A 14 5.22 4.02 -2.66
CA LEU A 14 6.13 4.17 -1.53
C LEU A 14 5.42 4.79 -0.32
N ILE A 15 4.57 5.80 -0.56
CA ILE A 15 3.75 6.44 0.47
C ILE A 15 2.70 5.47 1.01
N GLY A 16 2.00 4.75 0.13
CA GLY A 16 0.97 3.78 0.51
C GLY A 16 1.52 2.60 1.32
N LEU A 17 2.68 2.05 0.91
CA LEU A 17 3.39 1.02 1.66
C LEU A 17 3.91 1.55 2.99
N GLY A 18 4.49 2.75 3.02
CA GLY A 18 4.96 3.38 4.26
C GLY A 18 3.84 3.57 5.28
N CYS A 19 2.69 4.08 4.85
CA CYS A 19 1.52 4.24 5.71
C CYS A 19 0.96 2.89 6.19
N SER A 20 0.93 1.87 5.34
CA SER A 20 0.42 0.53 5.70
C SER A 20 1.35 -0.16 6.72
N VAL A 21 2.67 -0.05 6.55
CA VAL A 21 3.66 -0.60 7.48
C VAL A 21 3.62 0.14 8.82
N LEU A 22 3.52 1.46 8.80
CA LEU A 22 3.36 2.26 10.03
C LEU A 22 2.07 1.89 10.76
N ALA A 23 0.93 1.82 10.06
CA ALA A 23 -0.34 1.42 10.67
C ALA A 23 -0.26 0.02 11.30
N THR A 24 0.36 -0.92 10.58
CA THR A 24 0.59 -2.29 11.08
C THR A 24 1.50 -2.30 12.32
N GLY A 25 2.57 -1.51 12.33
CA GLY A 25 3.48 -1.37 13.46
C GLY A 25 2.78 -0.78 14.69
N PHE A 26 1.97 0.27 14.53
CA PHE A 26 1.18 0.83 15.61
C PHE A 26 0.18 -0.19 16.17
N ILE A 27 -0.60 -0.85 15.31
CA ILE A 27 -1.60 -1.85 15.75
C ILE A 27 -0.93 -2.99 16.53
N GLY A 28 0.23 -3.46 16.07
CA GLY A 28 1.01 -4.51 16.74
C GLY A 28 1.57 -4.10 18.11
N ILE A 29 1.91 -2.83 18.30
CA ILE A 29 2.40 -2.31 19.59
C ILE A 29 1.25 -2.09 20.58
N ILE A 30 0.13 -1.52 20.12
CA ILE A 30 -0.98 -1.11 20.98
C ILE A 30 -1.81 -2.34 21.41
N THR A 31 -1.86 -3.39 20.58
CA THR A 31 -2.70 -4.57 20.83
C THR A 31 -1.87 -5.86 20.78
N PRO A 32 -1.08 -6.16 21.84
CA PRO A 32 -0.29 -7.37 21.89
C PRO A 32 -1.24 -8.58 22.00
N GLY A 33 -1.35 -9.35 20.92
CA GLY A 33 -2.03 -10.65 20.91
C GLY A 33 -3.38 -10.72 20.18
N THR A 34 -3.94 -9.62 19.65
CA THR A 34 -5.19 -9.69 18.89
C THR A 34 -5.01 -9.46 17.39
N ALA A 35 -5.50 -10.45 16.63
CA ALA A 35 -5.70 -10.47 15.18
C ALA A 35 -4.44 -10.19 14.33
N PRO A 36 -3.48 -11.13 14.26
CA PRO A 36 -2.49 -11.16 13.17
C PRO A 36 -3.16 -11.06 11.78
N PHE A 37 -4.44 -11.42 11.69
CA PHE A 37 -5.30 -11.23 10.54
C PHE A 37 -5.50 -9.76 10.13
N ALA A 38 -5.68 -8.84 11.08
CA ALA A 38 -5.88 -7.41 10.78
C ALA A 38 -4.59 -6.76 10.26
N ILE A 39 -3.46 -7.14 10.86
CA ILE A 39 -2.11 -6.78 10.44
C ILE A 39 -1.84 -7.29 9.01
N ALA A 40 -2.10 -8.58 8.75
CA ALA A 40 -1.96 -9.17 7.42
C ALA A 40 -2.88 -8.48 6.40
N PHE A 41 -4.11 -8.14 6.77
CA PHE A 41 -5.07 -7.48 5.90
C PHE A 41 -4.63 -6.06 5.53
N CYS A 42 -4.12 -5.27 6.48
CA CYS A 42 -3.54 -3.95 6.20
C CYS A 42 -2.33 -4.02 5.25
N LEU A 43 -1.45 -5.00 5.44
CA LEU A 43 -0.31 -5.23 4.55
C LEU A 43 -0.75 -5.61 3.13
N VAL A 44 -1.70 -6.53 3.02
CA VAL A 44 -2.22 -7.00 1.72
C VAL A 44 -2.93 -5.86 0.97
N LEU A 45 -3.76 -5.06 1.66
CA LEU A 45 -4.37 -3.87 1.06
C LEU A 45 -3.31 -2.84 0.61
N GLY A 46 -2.28 -2.64 1.41
CA GLY A 46 -1.16 -1.74 1.09
C GLY A 46 -0.39 -2.12 -0.18
N VAL A 47 -0.43 -3.40 -0.58
CA VAL A 47 0.17 -3.89 -1.84
C VAL A 47 -0.85 -3.89 -2.99
N ILE A 48 -2.10 -4.26 -2.72
CA ILE A 48 -3.13 -4.39 -3.78
C ILE A 48 -3.54 -3.03 -4.36
N LEU A 49 -3.74 -2.02 -3.51
CA LEU A 49 -4.13 -0.66 -3.93
C LEU A 49 -3.17 -0.04 -4.97
N PRO A 50 -1.84 -0.05 -4.75
CA PRO A 50 -0.91 0.46 -5.75
C PRO A 50 -0.90 -0.37 -7.05
N VAL A 51 -1.08 -1.68 -6.97
CA VAL A 51 -1.16 -2.55 -8.16
C VAL A 51 -2.40 -2.22 -9.00
N ILE A 52 -3.57 -2.05 -8.37
CA ILE A 52 -4.79 -1.62 -9.06
C ILE A 52 -4.61 -0.23 -9.68
N GLY A 53 -3.98 0.71 -8.95
CA GLY A 53 -3.65 2.03 -9.48
C GLY A 53 -2.75 1.98 -10.72
N LEU A 54 -1.82 1.03 -10.79
CA LEU A 54 -1.01 0.80 -12.00
C LEU A 54 -1.89 0.35 -13.17
N VAL A 55 -2.71 -0.69 -12.95
CA VAL A 55 -3.56 -1.28 -13.99
C VAL A 55 -4.54 -0.25 -14.54
N VAL A 56 -5.20 0.52 -13.68
CA VAL A 56 -6.12 1.59 -14.11
C VAL A 56 -5.38 2.68 -14.88
N SER A 57 -4.15 3.02 -14.51
CA SER A 57 -3.34 4.02 -15.23
C SER A 57 -2.90 3.57 -16.63
N PHE A 58 -2.77 2.25 -16.84
CA PHE A 58 -2.53 1.63 -18.16
C PHE A 58 -3.79 1.53 -19.02
N PHE A 59 -4.96 1.37 -18.41
CA PHE A 59 -6.25 1.27 -19.12
C PHE A 59 -6.90 2.64 -19.43
N ASN A 60 -6.54 3.70 -18.71
CA ASN A 60 -6.98 5.09 -18.96
C ASN A 60 -5.97 5.89 -19.82
N ASP A 61 -5.15 5.23 -20.65
CA ASP A 61 -4.37 5.90 -21.71
C ASP A 61 -5.23 6.15 -22.95
#